data_AF-A0A7I9J6S0-F1
#
_entry.id   AF-A0A7I9J6S0-F1
#
_cell.length_a   1.000
_cell.length_b   1.000
_cell.length_c   1.000
_cell.angle_alpha   90.00
_cell.angle_beta   90.00
_cell.angle_gamma   90.00
#
_symmetry.space_group_name_H-M   'P 1'
#
loop_
_entity.id
_entity.type
_entity.pdbx_description
1 polymer ?
#
loop_
_entity_poly.entity_id
_entity_poly.type
_entity_poly.pdbx_seq_one_letter_code
_entity_poly.pdbx_strand_id
1 'polypeptide(L)'
;MTEEGDGSVPMKKAETDLGWMVNSPIEGFDGLHGEEAKEAICTALEQAGRGHQTINWKIRPWLISRQRYWGTPIPVIHCDECGAVPVPEEDLPVELPRDVVFGQGNPLGTSEEFLKVDCPKCGKEARRETDTMDTFMDSSWYFLRYTDALNDEEPFAKQIADHWMEVDFYCGGIEHAQMHLIYARFMTKALRDLGLTSADEPFNELLCQGMVNKSAPFCQSCGITLSTSYEGSPCPHCGDELGSRSAKMSKSLGNTVSPEEMIELYGADTVRLFILFAANPTAGMDWSDTALDANHRVMVQMRTMPEQLMAWSTKTSPMDDWMDARFTQRIHSFCQAMDEYDLRRAVEISHYEIIKDVNWYVRRGGQNLEVAKRWLPHWAQMVSVSTPHLAEEWWANLASTTGLVSGSLMKRLAPLTSEQHVSLSAEQYIRDVLEQARKVRVVAERHLGAPATEATFVVSPAWKRTMAQAALSFIGDGGHPKKFIPLLQELPMAQGERKGEMMGFWGKKMLPQVFKWDDASKEVIASSLDEANVLSAAHTFIAEELQLDRVSVVVGESEEDTTGRSTSAMPLSPAVVYA
;
A
#
# COMPACT_ATOMS: atom_id res chain seq x y z
N MET A 1 19.32 -33.64 21.77
CA MET A 1 19.36 -35.11 21.92
C MET A 1 17.96 -35.60 22.25
N THR A 2 17.55 -36.78 21.76
CA THR A 2 16.31 -37.44 22.21
C THR A 2 16.49 -37.96 23.64
N GLU A 3 15.40 -38.18 24.37
CA GLU A 3 15.39 -38.74 25.72
C GLU A 3 16.18 -40.08 25.81
N GLU A 4 16.25 -40.83 24.71
CA GLU A 4 16.98 -42.10 24.58
C GLU A 4 18.37 -41.98 23.89
N GLY A 5 18.93 -40.77 23.77
CA GLY A 5 20.18 -40.54 23.01
C GLY A 5 21.44 -41.11 23.69
N ASP A 6 22.21 -41.93 22.96
CA ASP A 6 23.49 -42.50 23.41
C ASP A 6 24.64 -41.46 23.30
N GLY A 7 25.15 -41.02 24.46
CA GLY A 7 26.25 -40.05 24.58
C GLY A 7 27.63 -40.55 24.15
N SER A 8 27.76 -41.80 23.71
CA SER A 8 29.02 -42.38 23.22
C SER A 8 29.32 -42.11 21.74
N VAL A 9 28.35 -41.55 20.99
CA VAL A 9 28.53 -41.24 19.56
C VAL A 9 29.35 -39.95 19.39
N PRO A 10 30.43 -39.96 18.57
CA PRO A 10 31.22 -38.75 18.33
C PRO A 10 30.38 -37.63 17.72
N MET A 11 30.28 -36.50 18.41
CA MET A 11 29.61 -35.30 17.89
C MET A 11 30.43 -34.68 16.75
N LYS A 12 29.78 -34.39 15.61
CA LYS A 12 30.40 -33.71 14.47
C LYS A 12 30.39 -32.18 14.60
N LYS A 13 29.50 -31.65 15.43
CA LYS A 13 29.34 -30.22 15.76
C LYS A 13 28.62 -30.11 17.11
N ALA A 14 28.69 -28.94 17.75
CA ALA A 14 27.89 -28.66 18.94
C ALA A 14 26.39 -28.72 18.60
N GLU A 15 25.60 -29.32 19.49
CA GLU A 15 24.15 -29.23 19.45
C GLU A 15 23.73 -27.96 20.19
N THR A 16 23.13 -27.01 19.48
CA THR A 16 22.82 -25.67 20.01
C THR A 16 21.33 -25.46 20.27
N ASP A 17 20.50 -26.41 19.85
CA ASP A 17 19.07 -26.38 20.12
C ASP A 17 18.79 -26.83 21.57
N LEU A 18 17.65 -26.40 22.11
CA LEU A 18 17.18 -26.90 23.40
C LEU A 18 16.95 -28.41 23.31
N GLY A 19 17.36 -29.14 24.35
CA GLY A 19 17.21 -30.58 24.41
C GLY A 19 17.13 -31.08 25.85
N TRP A 20 16.91 -32.39 25.99
CA TRP A 20 16.84 -33.07 27.28
C TRP A 20 18.22 -33.11 27.95
N MET A 21 18.24 -32.83 29.25
CA MET A 21 19.40 -33.03 30.09
C MET A 21 19.69 -34.52 30.19
N VAL A 22 20.92 -34.90 29.82
CA VAL A 22 21.43 -36.27 29.89
C VAL A 22 22.88 -36.23 30.38
N ASN A 23 23.29 -37.22 31.17
CA ASN A 23 24.62 -37.28 31.79
C ASN A 23 24.90 -36.08 32.73
N SER A 24 23.88 -35.63 33.44
CA SER A 24 23.95 -34.55 34.44
C SER A 24 24.15 -35.16 35.83
N PRO A 25 25.29 -34.94 36.50
CA PRO A 25 25.65 -35.71 37.70
C PRO A 25 24.87 -35.35 38.97
N ILE A 26 23.98 -34.35 38.91
CA ILE A 26 23.13 -33.94 40.03
C ILE A 26 21.81 -34.71 39.93
N GLU A 27 21.45 -35.41 41.01
CA GLU A 27 20.22 -36.21 41.05
C GLU A 27 18.99 -35.34 40.76
N GLY A 28 18.10 -35.84 39.89
CA GLY A 28 16.88 -35.15 39.47
C GLY A 28 17.04 -34.20 38.27
N PHE A 29 18.24 -34.06 37.69
CA PHE A 29 18.47 -33.19 36.54
C PHE A 29 18.31 -33.89 35.19
N ASP A 30 18.70 -35.16 35.08
CA ASP A 30 18.49 -35.92 33.85
C ASP A 30 16.99 -36.09 33.58
N GLY A 31 16.59 -35.91 32.31
CA GLY A 31 15.19 -35.89 31.89
C GLY A 31 14.50 -34.53 32.00
N LEU A 32 15.15 -33.46 32.47
CA LEU A 32 14.60 -32.09 32.39
C LEU A 32 14.85 -31.48 31.00
N HIS A 33 13.99 -30.54 30.56
CA HIS A 33 14.09 -29.91 29.25
C HIS A 33 13.83 -28.39 29.27
N GLY A 34 14.55 -27.64 28.43
CA GLY A 34 14.22 -26.24 28.14
C GLY A 34 14.30 -25.32 29.36
N GLU A 35 13.22 -24.61 29.66
CA GLU A 35 13.17 -23.67 30.80
C GLU A 35 13.15 -24.36 32.16
N GLU A 36 12.52 -25.53 32.28
CA GLU A 36 12.50 -26.32 33.53
C GLU A 36 13.92 -26.74 33.93
N ALA A 37 14.72 -27.18 32.95
CA ALA A 37 16.13 -27.48 33.14
C ALA A 37 16.94 -26.27 33.63
N LYS A 38 16.73 -25.09 33.01
CA LYS A 38 17.41 -23.85 33.41
C LYS A 38 17.03 -23.44 34.83
N GLU A 39 15.74 -23.48 35.16
CA GLU A 39 15.23 -23.12 36.47
C GLU A 39 15.79 -24.05 37.56
N ALA A 40 15.75 -25.37 37.35
CA ALA A 40 16.30 -26.34 38.28
C ALA A 40 17.80 -26.12 38.56
N ILE A 41 18.59 -25.85 37.51
CA ILE A 41 20.02 -25.52 37.65
C ILE A 41 20.20 -24.21 38.43
N CYS A 42 19.46 -23.16 38.08
CA CYS A 42 19.54 -21.87 38.76
C CYS A 42 19.21 -22.00 40.25
N THR A 43 18.11 -22.67 40.61
CA THR A 43 17.71 -22.90 42.00
C THR A 43 18.77 -23.68 42.76
N ALA A 44 19.34 -24.74 42.17
CA ALA A 44 20.39 -25.51 42.82
C ALA A 44 21.67 -24.70 43.04
N LEU A 45 22.06 -23.84 42.09
CA LEU A 45 23.21 -22.95 42.22
C LEU A 45 23.00 -21.90 43.32
N GLU A 46 21.79 -21.36 43.43
CA GLU A 46 21.41 -20.41 44.48
C GLU A 46 21.41 -21.06 45.86
N GLN A 47 20.77 -22.22 46.01
CA GLN A 47 20.76 -22.99 47.26
C GLN A 47 22.18 -23.36 47.72
N ALA A 48 23.08 -23.63 46.76
CA ALA A 48 24.48 -23.92 47.05
C ALA A 48 25.34 -22.67 47.33
N GLY A 49 24.81 -21.44 47.15
CA GLY A 49 25.57 -20.20 47.27
C GLY A 49 26.66 -20.04 46.21
N ARG A 50 26.49 -20.66 45.03
CA ARG A 50 27.49 -20.70 43.93
C ARG A 50 27.05 -19.95 42.67
N GLY A 51 25.88 -19.32 42.70
CA GLY A 51 25.35 -18.53 41.61
C GLY A 51 24.07 -17.80 42.01
N HIS A 52 23.60 -16.93 41.13
CA HIS A 52 22.29 -16.29 41.21
C HIS A 52 21.77 -16.04 39.79
N GLN A 53 20.45 -16.00 39.63
CA GLN A 53 19.83 -15.60 38.38
C GLN A 53 20.12 -14.13 38.06
N THR A 54 20.41 -13.84 36.79
CA THR A 54 20.62 -12.48 36.32
C THR A 54 20.02 -12.30 34.93
N ILE A 55 19.46 -11.12 34.67
CA ILE A 55 18.94 -10.74 33.36
C ILE A 55 20.06 -10.04 32.61
N ASN A 56 20.44 -10.59 31.46
CA ASN A 56 21.39 -9.98 30.54
C ASN A 56 20.69 -9.52 29.28
N TRP A 57 21.07 -8.33 28.79
CA TRP A 57 20.55 -7.78 27.56
C TRP A 57 21.60 -7.83 26.45
N LYS A 58 21.15 -8.11 25.22
CA LYS A 58 22.01 -8.01 24.04
C LYS A 58 22.32 -6.56 23.66
N ILE A 59 21.39 -5.64 23.94
CA ILE A 59 21.58 -4.20 23.70
C ILE A 59 22.69 -3.67 24.62
N ARG A 60 23.50 -2.77 24.09
CA ARG A 60 24.62 -2.15 24.80
C ARG A 60 24.33 -0.66 25.01
N PRO A 61 24.98 -0.01 25.99
CA PRO A 61 24.95 1.45 26.09
C PRO A 61 25.34 2.10 24.77
N TRP A 62 24.67 3.19 24.44
CA TRP A 62 24.90 3.93 23.20
C TRP A 62 26.22 4.70 23.30
N LEU A 63 27.18 4.34 22.45
CA LEU A 63 28.43 5.08 22.29
C LEU A 63 28.17 6.33 21.44
N ILE A 64 28.04 7.48 22.10
CA ILE A 64 27.74 8.75 21.44
C ILE A 64 28.97 9.53 20.98
N SER A 65 30.17 9.28 21.51
CA SER A 65 31.33 10.10 21.18
C SER A 65 31.94 9.74 19.82
N ARG A 66 32.37 10.76 19.08
CA ARG A 66 32.99 10.63 17.75
C ARG A 66 34.25 11.51 17.69
N GLN A 67 35.36 10.92 17.24
CA GLN A 67 36.59 11.64 16.95
C GLN A 67 36.50 12.29 15.56
N ARG A 68 35.51 13.17 15.37
CA ARG A 68 35.20 13.86 14.10
C ARG A 68 34.99 15.34 14.39
N TYR A 69 35.32 16.18 13.42
CA TYR A 69 35.11 17.62 13.54
C TYR A 69 33.62 18.00 13.36
N TRP A 70 32.96 17.44 12.35
CA TRP A 70 31.61 17.89 11.97
C TRP A 70 30.53 17.22 12.82
N GLY A 71 30.22 17.81 13.97
CA GLY A 71 29.16 17.40 14.88
C GLY A 71 29.06 18.35 16.08
N THR A 72 28.05 18.16 16.92
CA THR A 72 27.84 18.95 18.14
C THR A 72 28.93 18.64 19.17
N PRO A 73 29.74 19.62 19.63
CA PRO A 73 30.73 19.36 20.68
C PRO A 73 30.08 18.83 21.96
N ILE A 74 30.70 17.84 22.60
CA ILE A 74 30.21 17.32 23.89
C ILE A 74 30.47 18.39 24.97
N PRO A 75 29.45 18.85 25.73
CA PRO A 75 29.58 19.95 26.70
C PRO A 75 30.20 19.47 28.02
N VAL A 76 31.41 18.93 27.94
CA VAL A 76 32.20 18.43 29.08
C VAL A 76 33.57 19.11 29.07
N ILE A 77 34.05 19.46 30.27
CA ILE A 77 35.39 19.98 30.53
C ILE A 77 36.12 18.97 31.40
N HIS A 78 37.38 18.66 31.05
CA HIS A 78 38.26 17.77 31.79
C HIS A 78 39.23 18.61 32.65
N CYS A 79 39.14 18.44 33.97
CA CYS A 79 40.01 19.09 34.94
C CYS A 79 40.81 18.05 35.72
N ASP A 80 42.13 18.25 35.85
CA ASP A 80 43.01 17.32 36.56
C ASP A 80 42.67 17.13 38.05
N GLU A 81 42.00 18.11 38.67
CA GLU A 81 41.59 18.03 40.08
C GLU A 81 40.14 17.58 40.27
N CYS A 82 39.22 18.01 39.39
CA CYS A 82 37.79 17.78 39.56
C CYS A 82 37.26 16.60 38.74
N GLY A 83 38.04 16.10 37.77
CA GLY A 83 37.59 15.13 36.76
C GLY A 83 36.78 15.78 35.66
N ALA A 84 35.85 15.02 35.07
CA ALA A 84 34.91 15.52 34.07
C ALA A 84 33.82 16.37 34.75
N VAL A 85 33.66 17.61 34.29
CA VAL A 85 32.64 18.55 34.77
C VAL A 85 31.82 19.06 33.57
N PRO A 86 30.50 19.24 33.72
CA PRO A 86 29.68 19.79 32.65
C PRO A 86 30.02 21.27 32.41
N VAL A 87 29.86 21.72 31.17
CA VAL A 87 29.81 23.16 30.84
C VAL A 87 28.57 23.77 31.51
N PRO A 88 28.67 24.95 32.15
CA PRO A 88 27.51 25.67 32.68
C PRO A 88 26.44 25.93 31.63
N GLU A 89 25.17 25.97 32.03
CA GLU A 89 24.05 26.15 31.10
C GLU A 89 24.10 27.52 30.41
N GLU A 90 24.50 28.57 31.14
CA GLU A 90 24.70 29.92 30.59
C GLU A 90 25.85 30.03 29.57
N ASP A 91 26.76 29.05 29.55
CA ASP A 91 27.90 28.99 28.62
C ASP A 91 27.58 28.15 27.37
N LEU A 92 26.35 27.66 27.24
CA LEU A 92 25.87 26.99 26.03
C LEU A 92 25.43 28.01 24.97
N PRO A 93 25.59 27.70 23.67
CA PRO A 93 26.18 26.48 23.12
C PRO A 93 27.73 26.51 23.13
N VAL A 94 28.34 25.31 23.23
CA VAL A 94 29.76 25.16 22.88
C VAL A 94 29.89 25.20 21.35
N GLU A 95 30.30 26.35 20.82
CA GLU A 95 30.44 26.54 19.37
C GLU A 95 31.61 25.74 18.79
N LEU A 96 31.40 25.22 17.57
CA LEU A 96 32.43 24.49 16.83
C LEU A 96 33.50 25.48 16.31
N PRO A 97 34.80 25.29 16.68
CA PRO A 97 35.85 26.23 16.31
C PRO A 97 36.19 26.17 14.83
N ARG A 98 36.52 27.32 14.22
CA ARG A 98 36.83 27.40 12.78
C ARG A 98 38.34 27.32 12.49
N ASP A 99 39.17 27.49 13.50
CA ASP A 99 40.64 27.52 13.48
C ASP A 99 41.25 26.13 13.64
N VAL A 100 40.67 25.11 13.00
CA VAL A 100 41.17 23.72 13.06
C VAL A 100 42.02 23.34 11.85
N VAL A 101 42.91 22.37 12.03
CA VAL A 101 43.72 21.77 10.96
C VAL A 101 43.23 20.35 10.68
N PHE A 102 42.84 20.10 9.43
CA PHE A 102 42.44 18.77 8.97
C PHE A 102 43.65 17.89 8.68
N GLY A 103 43.69 16.69 9.26
CA GLY A 103 44.80 15.76 9.13
C GLY A 103 44.52 14.42 9.83
N GLN A 104 45.55 13.81 10.39
CA GLN A 104 45.39 12.62 11.24
C GLN A 104 44.96 13.03 12.66
N GLY A 105 44.06 12.26 13.27
CA GLY A 105 43.51 12.55 14.60
C GLY A 105 42.24 13.41 14.56
N ASN A 106 41.78 13.83 15.74
CA ASN A 106 40.60 14.67 15.88
C ASN A 106 40.96 16.16 15.63
N PRO A 107 40.41 16.83 14.59
CA PRO A 107 40.78 18.21 14.27
C PRO A 107 40.52 19.21 15.41
N LEU A 108 39.54 18.94 16.28
CA LEU A 108 39.25 19.80 17.43
C LEU A 108 40.43 19.89 18.41
N GLY A 109 41.28 18.88 18.47
CA GLY A 109 42.51 18.89 19.27
C GLY A 109 43.59 19.86 18.75
N THR A 110 43.38 20.52 17.61
CA THR A 110 44.34 21.48 17.03
C THR A 110 44.02 22.95 17.34
N SER A 111 42.80 23.25 17.80
CA SER A 111 42.41 24.61 18.20
C SER A 111 42.74 24.84 19.67
N GLU A 112 43.84 25.56 19.93
CA GLU A 112 44.25 25.92 21.29
C GLU A 112 43.24 26.87 21.96
N GLU A 113 42.55 27.72 21.18
CA GLU A 113 41.52 28.64 21.66
C GLU A 113 40.29 27.89 22.17
N PHE A 114 39.82 26.89 21.42
CA PHE A 114 38.71 26.03 21.83
C PHE A 114 39.02 25.21 23.08
N LEU A 115 40.24 24.65 23.15
CA LEU A 115 40.61 23.72 24.22
C LEU A 115 40.73 24.40 25.57
N LYS A 116 41.29 25.62 25.62
CA LYS A 116 41.61 26.30 26.88
C LYS A 116 40.37 26.88 27.52
N VAL A 117 40.06 26.41 28.73
CA VAL A 117 38.95 26.90 29.54
C VAL A 117 39.30 26.74 31.02
N ASP A 118 38.77 27.60 31.87
CA ASP A 118 38.88 27.40 33.31
C ASP A 118 37.82 26.41 33.81
N CYS A 119 38.18 25.57 34.77
CA CYS A 119 37.25 24.63 35.39
C CYS A 119 36.14 25.42 36.13
N PRO A 120 34.86 25.24 35.79
CA PRO A 120 33.76 25.97 36.44
C PRO A 120 33.62 25.66 37.94
N LYS A 121 34.21 24.55 38.42
CA LYS A 121 34.15 24.14 39.82
C LYS A 121 35.28 24.70 40.69
N CYS A 122 36.49 24.84 40.16
CA CYS A 122 37.67 25.23 40.96
C CYS A 122 38.49 26.41 40.38
N GLY A 123 38.15 26.90 39.18
CA GLY A 123 38.81 28.02 38.52
C GLY A 123 40.23 27.76 38.01
N LYS A 124 40.69 26.50 37.99
CA LYS A 124 42.01 26.12 37.45
C LYS A 124 41.93 25.80 35.97
N GLU A 125 43.08 25.87 35.28
CA GLU A 125 43.20 25.48 33.87
C GLU A 125 42.63 24.07 33.64
N ALA A 126 41.78 23.96 32.63
CA ALA A 126 41.11 22.72 32.22
C ALA A 126 41.01 22.68 30.69
N ARG A 127 40.51 21.56 30.16
CA ARG A 127 40.41 21.35 28.71
C ARG A 127 39.02 20.91 28.30
N ARG A 128 38.44 21.51 27.26
CA ARG A 128 37.17 21.02 26.68
C ARG A 128 37.33 19.61 26.11
N GLU A 129 36.26 18.82 26.16
CA GLU A 129 36.14 17.59 25.38
C GLU A 129 36.31 17.90 23.89
N THR A 130 37.03 17.05 23.19
CA THR A 130 37.31 17.20 21.76
C THR A 130 36.41 16.34 20.91
N ASP A 131 35.78 15.32 21.48
CA ASP A 131 34.81 14.51 20.75
C ASP A 131 33.50 15.27 20.51
N THR A 132 32.89 14.99 19.36
CA THR A 132 31.53 15.43 19.05
C THR A 132 30.53 14.31 19.29
N MET A 133 29.25 14.68 19.41
CA MET A 133 28.16 13.73 19.48
C MET A 133 27.94 13.04 18.13
N ASP A 134 27.48 11.79 18.21
CA ASP A 134 26.98 10.99 17.11
C ASP A 134 25.74 11.65 16.49
N THR A 135 25.62 11.62 15.17
CA THR A 135 24.52 12.31 14.45
C THR A 135 23.13 11.78 14.80
N PHE A 136 23.04 10.55 15.33
CA PHE A 136 21.78 10.03 15.84
C PHE A 136 21.30 10.77 17.08
N MET A 137 22.16 11.50 17.81
CA MET A 137 21.71 12.40 18.88
C MET A 137 20.75 13.43 18.33
N ASP A 138 21.13 14.08 17.23
CA ASP A 138 20.34 15.12 16.58
C ASP A 138 19.02 14.55 16.04
N SER A 139 19.07 13.39 15.37
CA SER A 139 17.89 12.76 14.79
C SER A 139 16.97 12.08 15.83
N SER A 140 17.37 11.97 17.09
CA SER A 140 16.56 11.28 18.11
C SER A 140 15.44 12.14 18.70
N TRP A 141 15.40 13.45 18.43
CA TRP A 141 14.39 14.35 19.01
C TRP A 141 13.91 15.46 18.07
N TYR A 142 14.36 15.50 16.82
CA TYR A 142 13.98 16.54 15.86
C TYR A 142 12.46 16.67 15.64
N PHE A 143 11.71 15.57 15.76
CA PHE A 143 10.25 15.57 15.65
C PHE A 143 9.57 16.35 16.79
N LEU A 144 10.16 16.36 17.99
CA LEU A 144 9.73 17.23 19.09
C LEU A 144 10.14 18.68 18.81
N ARG A 145 11.36 18.91 18.31
CA ARG A 145 11.83 20.25 17.96
C ARG A 145 10.95 20.91 16.89
N TYR A 146 10.44 20.15 15.93
CA TYR A 146 9.53 20.70 14.91
C TYR A 146 8.24 21.29 15.48
N THR A 147 7.79 20.83 16.66
CA THR A 147 6.61 21.38 17.31
C THR A 147 6.81 22.84 17.72
N ASP A 148 8.06 23.24 17.99
CA ASP A 148 8.43 24.56 18.52
C ASP A 148 9.80 25.03 17.98
N ALA A 149 9.97 25.00 16.66
CA ALA A 149 11.28 25.08 16.01
C ALA A 149 12.02 26.42 16.21
N LEU A 150 11.29 27.49 16.52
CA LEU A 150 11.81 28.86 16.65
C LEU A 150 12.09 29.27 18.10
N ASN A 151 11.92 28.39 19.08
CA ASN A 151 12.16 28.67 20.49
C ASN A 151 13.66 28.69 20.83
N ASP A 152 14.20 29.82 21.25
CA ASP A 152 15.61 30.02 21.59
C ASP A 152 15.93 29.86 23.08
N GLU A 153 14.91 29.68 23.93
CA GLU A 153 15.05 29.59 25.40
C GLU A 153 15.08 28.15 25.90
N GLU A 154 14.40 27.23 25.22
CA GLU A 154 14.32 25.80 25.59
C GLU A 154 14.33 24.89 24.35
N PRO A 155 14.58 23.57 24.51
CA PRO A 155 14.51 22.64 23.38
C PRO A 155 13.15 22.64 22.68
N PHE A 156 12.05 22.76 23.44
CA PHE A 156 10.67 22.95 22.97
C PHE A 156 9.76 23.14 24.19
N ALA A 157 8.71 23.96 24.08
CA ALA A 157 7.73 24.11 25.14
C ALA A 157 6.89 22.84 25.32
N LYS A 158 6.84 22.30 26.54
CA LYS A 158 6.07 21.08 26.88
C LYS A 158 4.63 21.12 26.37
N GLN A 159 3.94 22.23 26.55
CA GLN A 159 2.52 22.37 26.17
C GLN A 159 2.31 22.27 24.66
N ILE A 160 3.28 22.75 23.87
CA ILE A 160 3.24 22.68 22.40
C ILE A 160 3.59 21.27 21.94
N ALA A 161 4.61 20.65 22.54
CA ALA A 161 4.95 19.26 22.25
C ALA A 161 3.78 18.31 22.58
N ASP A 162 3.14 18.48 23.75
CA ASP A 162 1.98 17.69 24.17
C ASP A 162 0.74 17.90 23.27
N HIS A 163 0.65 19.00 22.54
CA HIS A 163 -0.43 19.23 21.60
C HIS A 163 -0.26 18.42 20.30
N TRP A 164 0.98 18.34 19.80
CA TRP A 164 1.29 17.70 18.52
C TRP A 164 1.68 16.23 18.63
N MET A 165 2.21 15.82 19.78
CA MET A 165 2.66 14.44 20.02
C MET A 165 1.50 13.57 20.53
N GLU A 166 1.49 12.27 20.24
CA GLU A 166 2.48 11.51 19.46
C GLU A 166 2.34 11.74 17.95
N VAL A 167 3.40 11.56 17.17
CA VAL A 167 3.31 11.71 15.70
C VAL A 167 2.36 10.64 15.17
N ASP A 168 1.26 11.06 14.53
CA ASP A 168 0.24 10.14 14.03
C ASP A 168 0.81 9.11 13.04
N PHE A 169 1.59 9.59 12.07
CA PHE A 169 2.14 8.77 11.00
C PHE A 169 3.59 9.15 10.68
N TYR A 170 4.50 8.20 10.88
CA TYR A 170 5.92 8.35 10.58
C TYR A 170 6.31 7.47 9.38
N CYS A 171 6.96 8.06 8.38
CA CYS A 171 7.39 7.37 7.16
C CYS A 171 8.92 7.39 7.05
N GLY A 172 9.56 6.24 6.92
CA GLY A 172 11.01 6.12 6.82
C GLY A 172 11.49 4.77 6.31
N GLY A 173 12.73 4.69 5.82
CA GLY A 173 13.26 3.42 5.29
C GLY A 173 13.48 2.37 6.40
N ILE A 174 13.27 1.09 6.07
CA ILE A 174 13.45 -0.03 7.01
C ILE A 174 14.89 -0.13 7.56
N GLU A 175 15.86 0.46 6.88
CA GLU A 175 17.26 0.56 7.35
C GLU A 175 17.41 1.23 8.72
N HIS A 176 16.42 2.01 9.16
CA HIS A 176 16.44 2.74 10.42
C HIS A 176 15.89 1.95 11.61
N ALA A 177 15.41 0.72 11.40
CA ALA A 177 14.75 -0.09 12.42
C ALA A 177 15.57 -0.38 13.68
N GLN A 178 16.89 -0.58 13.54
CA GLN A 178 17.76 -0.99 14.66
C GLN A 178 18.58 0.15 15.29
N MET A 179 18.48 1.38 14.75
CA MET A 179 19.24 2.53 15.22
C MET A 179 18.31 3.69 15.51
N HIS A 180 18.13 4.61 14.55
CA HIS A 180 17.28 5.80 14.68
C HIS A 180 15.93 5.53 15.36
N LEU A 181 15.18 4.51 14.94
CA LEU A 181 13.86 4.21 15.53
C LEU A 181 13.95 3.73 16.99
N ILE A 182 15.06 3.09 17.39
CA ILE A 182 15.29 2.74 18.80
C ILE A 182 15.72 3.98 19.59
N TYR A 183 16.60 4.81 19.02
CA TYR A 183 17.10 6.01 19.69
C TYR A 183 16.04 7.09 19.87
N ALA A 184 15.15 7.28 18.89
CA ALA A 184 13.99 8.15 19.00
C ALA A 184 13.07 7.73 20.15
N ARG A 185 12.77 6.42 20.27
CA ARG A 185 11.96 5.89 21.38
C ARG A 185 12.64 6.06 22.73
N PHE A 186 13.94 5.77 22.80
CA PHE A 186 14.74 5.99 24.01
C PHE A 186 14.71 7.45 24.42
N MET A 187 14.94 8.37 23.48
CA MET A 187 15.01 9.80 23.74
C MET A 187 13.66 10.36 24.16
N THR A 188 12.55 9.97 23.52
CA THR A 188 11.20 10.35 23.97
C THR A 188 10.94 9.93 25.41
N LYS A 189 11.25 8.69 25.78
CA LYS A 189 11.06 8.20 27.15
C LYS A 189 11.96 8.95 28.15
N ALA A 190 13.21 9.20 27.78
CA ALA A 190 14.13 9.99 28.61
C ALA A 190 13.62 11.43 28.82
N LEU A 191 13.18 12.10 27.76
CA LEU A 191 12.65 13.47 27.83
C LEU A 191 11.32 13.53 28.60
N ARG A 192 10.48 12.50 28.50
CA ARG A 192 9.29 12.34 29.34
C ARG A 192 9.65 12.20 30.81
N ASP A 193 10.64 11.35 31.13
CA ASP A 193 11.09 11.15 32.51
C ASP A 193 11.73 12.42 33.11
N LEU A 194 12.28 13.29 32.26
CA LEU A 194 12.72 14.65 32.61
C LEU A 194 11.58 15.69 32.70
N GLY A 195 10.34 15.33 32.33
CA GLY A 195 9.16 16.18 32.41
C GLY A 195 8.95 17.11 31.21
N LEU A 196 9.70 16.95 30.11
CA LEU A 196 9.64 17.83 28.94
C LEU A 196 8.50 17.48 27.97
N THR A 197 7.97 16.26 28.03
CA THR A 197 6.83 15.79 27.22
C THR A 197 6.00 14.78 28.00
N SER A 198 4.72 14.63 27.66
CA SER A 198 3.84 13.57 28.19
C SER A 198 3.85 12.29 27.33
N ALA A 199 4.41 12.34 26.11
CA ALA A 199 4.43 11.22 25.18
C ALA A 199 5.24 10.04 25.73
N ASP A 200 4.74 8.80 25.57
CA ASP A 200 5.48 7.59 25.92
C ASP A 200 6.19 7.02 24.69
N GLU A 201 5.58 7.09 23.51
CA GLU A 201 6.17 6.71 22.24
C GLU A 201 6.21 7.91 21.28
N PRO A 202 7.20 7.98 20.37
CA PRO A 202 7.29 9.10 19.45
C PRO A 202 6.32 9.00 18.27
N PHE A 203 5.97 7.78 17.84
CA PHE A 203 5.27 7.52 16.58
C PHE A 203 4.14 6.50 16.82
N ASN A 204 2.89 6.88 16.51
CA ASN A 204 1.71 6.01 16.61
C ASN A 204 1.72 4.95 15.51
N GLU A 205 1.88 5.37 14.26
CA GLU A 205 1.97 4.49 13.11
C GLU A 205 3.31 4.68 12.37
N LEU A 206 3.91 3.57 11.96
CA LEU A 206 5.18 3.54 11.22
C LEU A 206 4.96 2.87 9.86
N LEU A 207 5.20 3.61 8.78
CA LEU A 207 5.31 3.05 7.44
C LEU A 207 6.78 2.96 7.04
N CYS A 208 7.24 1.73 6.79
CA CYS A 208 8.56 1.49 6.24
C CYS A 208 8.50 1.44 4.71
N GLN A 209 8.92 2.51 4.02
CA GLN A 209 8.84 2.49 2.56
C GLN A 209 9.81 1.49 1.93
N GLY A 210 9.39 0.89 0.81
CA GLY A 210 10.23 0.07 -0.01
C GLY A 210 11.33 0.86 -0.71
N MET A 211 12.41 0.17 -1.09
CA MET A 211 13.52 0.80 -1.78
C MET A 211 13.21 1.06 -3.25
N VAL A 212 13.72 2.18 -3.76
CA VAL A 212 13.79 2.44 -5.20
C VAL A 212 15.06 1.81 -5.76
N ASN A 213 14.90 0.95 -6.76
CA ASN A 213 15.97 0.22 -7.40
C ASN A 213 16.12 0.65 -8.87
N LYS A 214 17.32 0.45 -9.40
CA LYS A 214 17.61 0.55 -10.83
C LYS A 214 18.63 -0.50 -11.22
N SER A 215 18.56 -0.94 -12.47
CA SER A 215 19.49 -1.91 -13.05
C SER A 215 20.94 -1.50 -12.80
N ALA A 216 21.78 -2.46 -12.41
CA ALA A 216 23.21 -2.32 -12.27
C ALA A 216 23.93 -3.60 -12.77
N PRO A 217 25.17 -3.50 -13.27
CA PRO A 217 25.95 -4.65 -13.70
C PRO A 217 26.14 -5.70 -12.59
N PHE A 218 26.00 -6.98 -12.94
CA PHE A 218 26.08 -8.10 -12.01
C PHE A 218 26.89 -9.25 -12.59
N CYS A 219 27.82 -9.77 -11.81
CA CYS A 219 28.56 -10.97 -12.15
C CYS A 219 27.93 -12.20 -11.48
N GLN A 220 27.39 -13.12 -12.29
CA GLN A 220 26.78 -14.36 -11.80
C GLN A 220 27.79 -15.26 -11.08
N SER A 221 29.00 -15.39 -11.63
CA SER A 221 30.05 -16.26 -11.09
C SER A 221 30.59 -15.79 -9.74
N CYS A 222 30.76 -14.47 -9.57
CA CYS A 222 31.28 -13.88 -8.32
C CYS A 222 30.19 -13.52 -7.31
N GLY A 223 28.92 -13.41 -7.74
CA GLY A 223 27.82 -12.99 -6.87
C GLY A 223 27.87 -11.52 -6.45
N ILE A 224 28.53 -10.65 -7.23
CA ILE A 224 28.77 -9.24 -6.89
C ILE A 224 28.04 -8.29 -7.84
N THR A 225 27.55 -7.17 -7.30
CA THR A 225 27.12 -6.01 -8.10
C THR A 225 28.25 -5.01 -8.24
N LEU A 226 28.37 -4.48 -9.44
CA LEU A 226 29.38 -3.50 -9.81
C LEU A 226 28.72 -2.19 -10.19
N SER A 227 29.54 -1.13 -10.24
CA SER A 227 29.10 0.17 -10.72
C SER A 227 28.68 0.13 -12.18
N THR A 228 27.75 1.00 -12.57
CA THR A 228 27.32 1.23 -13.96
C THR A 228 28.47 1.60 -14.89
N SER A 229 29.63 2.05 -14.36
CA SER A 229 30.85 2.24 -15.16
C SER A 229 31.41 0.95 -15.78
N TYR A 230 31.03 -0.22 -15.28
CA TYR A 230 31.42 -1.52 -15.84
C TYR A 230 30.40 -2.06 -16.86
N GLU A 231 29.36 -1.31 -17.20
CA GLU A 231 28.34 -1.76 -18.15
C GLU A 231 28.96 -2.03 -19.54
N GLY A 232 28.65 -3.19 -20.11
CA GLY A 232 29.26 -3.66 -21.36
C GLY A 232 30.72 -4.12 -21.26
N SER A 233 31.32 -4.11 -20.06
CA SER A 233 32.68 -4.61 -19.82
C SER A 233 32.66 -6.00 -19.17
N PRO A 234 33.72 -6.82 -19.32
CA PRO A 234 33.86 -8.06 -18.55
C PRO A 234 34.07 -7.78 -17.06
N CYS A 235 33.75 -8.76 -16.21
CA CYS A 235 33.92 -8.68 -14.77
C CYS A 235 35.39 -8.41 -14.40
N PRO A 236 35.71 -7.39 -13.58
CA PRO A 236 37.09 -7.07 -13.20
C PRO A 236 37.72 -8.13 -12.27
N HIS A 237 36.93 -9.06 -11.73
CA HIS A 237 37.41 -10.10 -10.82
C HIS A 237 37.67 -11.45 -11.51
N CYS A 238 36.79 -11.87 -12.43
CA CYS A 238 36.89 -13.18 -13.09
C CYS A 238 36.97 -13.13 -14.63
N GLY A 239 36.72 -11.98 -15.25
CA GLY A 239 36.71 -11.82 -16.71
C GLY A 239 35.42 -12.26 -17.42
N ASP A 240 34.45 -12.83 -16.70
CA ASP A 240 33.17 -13.26 -17.29
C ASP A 240 32.32 -12.08 -17.78
N GLU A 241 31.40 -12.35 -18.72
CA GLU A 241 30.41 -11.37 -19.17
C GLU A 241 29.51 -10.94 -18.01
N LEU A 242 29.24 -9.63 -17.92
CA LEU A 242 28.36 -9.06 -16.91
C LEU A 242 26.91 -9.07 -17.41
N GLY A 243 26.02 -9.62 -16.59
CA GLY A 243 24.59 -9.42 -16.73
C GLY A 243 24.13 -8.14 -16.03
N SER A 244 22.82 -7.97 -15.88
CA SER A 244 22.20 -6.89 -15.13
C SER A 244 21.31 -7.43 -14.02
N ARG A 245 21.26 -6.76 -12.87
CA ARG A 245 20.24 -7.02 -11.84
C ARG A 245 19.66 -5.73 -11.27
N SER A 246 18.45 -5.81 -10.76
CA SER A 246 17.87 -4.75 -9.93
C SER A 246 18.68 -4.59 -8.64
N ALA A 247 19.10 -3.36 -8.34
CA ALA A 247 19.84 -3.01 -7.14
C ALA A 247 19.37 -1.67 -6.57
N LYS A 248 19.45 -1.51 -5.24
CA LYS A 248 19.19 -0.24 -4.54
C LYS A 248 19.98 0.87 -5.20
N MET A 249 19.31 1.98 -5.52
CA MET A 249 19.98 3.16 -6.06
C MET A 249 21.02 3.67 -5.06
N SER A 250 22.26 3.87 -5.53
CA SER A 250 23.34 4.40 -4.68
C SER A 250 24.41 5.11 -5.50
N LYS A 251 25.03 6.13 -4.91
CA LYS A 251 26.13 6.88 -5.55
C LYS A 251 27.33 5.98 -5.89
N SER A 252 27.63 4.98 -5.05
CA SER A 252 28.74 4.04 -5.27
C SER A 252 28.51 3.12 -6.48
N LEU A 253 27.25 2.75 -6.74
CA LEU A 253 26.90 1.99 -7.94
C LEU A 253 26.72 2.88 -9.17
N GLY A 254 26.45 4.17 -9.00
CA GLY A 254 26.19 5.09 -10.13
C GLY A 254 24.87 4.80 -10.84
N ASN A 255 23.96 4.04 -10.22
CA ASN A 255 22.63 3.69 -10.75
C ASN A 255 21.53 4.63 -10.23
N THR A 256 21.89 5.85 -9.84
CA THR A 256 20.94 6.86 -9.35
C THR A 256 20.23 7.58 -10.49
N VAL A 257 19.02 8.06 -10.23
CA VAL A 257 18.30 9.00 -11.11
C VAL A 257 18.16 10.31 -10.35
N SER A 258 18.48 11.44 -11.01
CA SER A 258 18.28 12.77 -10.44
C SER A 258 16.80 13.16 -10.50
N PRO A 259 16.13 13.41 -9.36
CA PRO A 259 14.77 13.93 -9.39
C PRO A 259 14.67 15.29 -10.07
N GLU A 260 15.67 16.15 -9.93
CA GLU A 260 15.69 17.50 -10.52
C GLU A 260 15.64 17.44 -12.04
N GLU A 261 16.49 16.61 -12.67
CA GLU A 261 16.49 16.40 -14.12
C GLU A 261 15.14 15.86 -14.61
N MET A 262 14.53 14.92 -13.87
CA MET A 262 13.23 14.37 -14.23
C MET A 262 12.10 15.40 -14.10
N ILE A 263 12.16 16.27 -13.09
CA ILE A 263 11.21 17.37 -12.90
C ILE A 263 11.35 18.40 -14.02
N GLU A 264 12.57 18.73 -14.45
CA GLU A 264 12.80 19.66 -15.57
C GLU A 264 12.24 19.09 -16.89
N LEU A 265 12.40 17.79 -17.13
CA LEU A 265 11.93 17.15 -18.36
C LEU A 265 10.42 16.90 -18.40
N TYR A 266 9.83 16.47 -17.28
CA TYR A 266 8.45 15.95 -17.24
C TYR A 266 7.49 16.76 -16.37
N GLY A 267 8.00 17.67 -15.54
CA GLY A 267 7.25 18.38 -14.51
C GLY A 267 7.08 17.56 -13.23
N ALA A 268 6.96 18.27 -12.10
CA ALA A 268 6.86 17.67 -10.77
C ALA A 268 5.69 16.69 -10.62
N ASP A 269 4.52 17.04 -11.17
CA ASP A 269 3.32 16.19 -11.07
C ASP A 269 3.51 14.85 -11.80
N THR A 270 4.15 14.84 -12.96
CA THR A 270 4.43 13.58 -13.67
C THR A 270 5.32 12.66 -12.85
N VAL A 271 6.39 13.21 -12.24
CA VAL A 271 7.32 12.43 -11.42
C VAL A 271 6.62 11.90 -10.16
N ARG A 272 5.81 12.73 -9.49
CA ARG A 272 5.02 12.31 -8.32
C ARG A 272 4.01 11.22 -8.68
N LEU A 273 3.27 11.41 -9.77
CA LEU A 273 2.30 10.42 -10.26
C LEU A 273 2.97 9.07 -10.52
N PHE A 274 4.11 9.09 -11.22
CA PHE A 274 4.88 7.89 -11.51
C PHE A 274 5.32 7.16 -10.23
N ILE A 275 5.91 7.88 -9.27
CA ILE A 275 6.39 7.28 -8.01
C ILE A 275 5.23 6.65 -7.24
N LEU A 276 4.11 7.37 -7.09
CA LEU A 276 2.96 6.91 -6.31
C LEU A 276 2.17 5.78 -6.99
N PHE A 277 2.27 5.65 -8.32
CA PHE A 277 1.59 4.58 -9.07
C PHE A 277 2.45 3.32 -9.24
N ALA A 278 3.79 3.45 -9.21
CA ALA A 278 4.69 2.36 -9.55
C ALA A 278 4.58 1.14 -8.61
N ALA A 279 4.45 1.38 -7.31
CA ALA A 279 4.35 0.34 -6.28
C ALA A 279 3.54 0.83 -5.07
N ASN A 280 3.04 -0.11 -4.26
CA ASN A 280 2.54 0.25 -2.93
C ASN A 280 3.70 0.77 -2.08
N PRO A 281 3.47 1.72 -1.15
CA PRO A 281 4.56 2.40 -0.44
C PRO A 281 5.53 1.45 0.29
N THR A 282 5.04 0.33 0.81
CA THR A 282 5.84 -0.68 1.53
C THR A 282 6.59 -1.65 0.61
N ALA A 283 6.23 -1.70 -0.67
CA ALA A 283 6.89 -2.53 -1.67
C ALA A 283 8.04 -1.76 -2.33
N GLY A 284 9.15 -2.45 -2.60
CA GLY A 284 10.19 -1.87 -3.45
C GLY A 284 9.69 -1.63 -4.87
N MET A 285 10.28 -0.67 -5.57
CA MET A 285 9.98 -0.41 -6.98
C MET A 285 11.25 -0.41 -7.83
N ASP A 286 11.12 -0.87 -9.07
CA ASP A 286 12.12 -0.68 -10.10
C ASP A 286 11.79 0.58 -10.89
N TRP A 287 12.76 1.48 -10.99
CA TRP A 287 12.64 2.67 -11.82
C TRP A 287 12.53 2.29 -13.29
N SER A 288 11.55 2.87 -13.99
CA SER A 288 11.27 2.61 -15.40
C SER A 288 10.95 3.91 -16.14
N ASP A 289 11.86 4.32 -17.03
CA ASP A 289 11.68 5.52 -17.85
C ASP A 289 10.45 5.38 -18.77
N THR A 290 10.19 4.18 -19.30
CA THR A 290 8.99 3.89 -20.10
C THR A 290 7.70 4.07 -19.31
N ALA A 291 7.71 3.71 -18.02
CA ALA A 291 6.55 3.92 -17.15
C ALA A 291 6.38 5.41 -16.81
N LEU A 292 7.47 6.14 -16.61
CA LEU A 292 7.44 7.60 -16.44
C LEU A 292 6.81 8.29 -17.67
N ASP A 293 7.26 7.94 -18.88
CA ASP A 293 6.68 8.44 -20.15
C ASP A 293 5.19 8.13 -20.28
N ALA A 294 4.75 6.95 -19.81
CA ALA A 294 3.35 6.57 -19.83
C ALA A 294 2.51 7.46 -18.90
N ASN A 295 3.00 7.73 -17.68
CA ASN A 295 2.36 8.64 -16.74
C ASN A 295 2.35 10.09 -17.28
N HIS A 296 3.38 10.52 -18.01
CA HIS A 296 3.38 11.82 -18.66
C HIS A 296 2.25 11.98 -19.67
N ARG A 297 1.98 10.95 -20.48
CA ARG A 297 0.85 10.97 -21.43
C ARG A 297 -0.50 11.08 -20.73
N VAL A 298 -0.66 10.44 -19.57
CA VAL A 298 -1.86 10.56 -18.73
C VAL A 298 -2.01 12.01 -18.24
N MET A 299 -0.93 12.64 -17.77
CA MET A 299 -0.95 14.05 -17.36
C MET A 299 -1.37 14.99 -18.49
N VAL A 300 -0.84 14.78 -19.70
CA VAL A 300 -1.21 15.57 -20.88
C VAL A 300 -2.69 15.41 -21.22
N GLN A 301 -3.23 14.18 -21.14
CA GLN A 301 -4.65 13.92 -21.33
C GLN A 301 -5.49 14.63 -20.26
N MET A 302 -5.12 14.45 -18.99
CA MET A 302 -5.83 14.98 -17.84
C MET A 302 -5.91 16.50 -17.89
N ARG A 303 -4.84 17.21 -18.27
CA ARG A 303 -4.84 18.68 -18.41
C ARG A 303 -6.08 19.24 -19.11
N THR A 304 -6.56 18.57 -20.15
CA THR A 304 -7.70 19.04 -20.96
C THR A 304 -9.08 18.58 -20.47
N MET A 305 -9.15 17.73 -19.44
CA MET A 305 -10.40 17.13 -18.96
C MET A 305 -11.43 18.17 -18.52
N PRO A 306 -11.13 19.16 -17.65
CA PRO A 306 -12.14 20.12 -17.23
C PRO A 306 -12.75 20.89 -18.40
N GLU A 307 -11.93 21.36 -19.34
CA GLU A 307 -12.41 22.08 -20.53
C GLU A 307 -13.35 21.21 -21.39
N GLN A 308 -12.97 19.94 -21.63
CA GLN A 308 -13.78 18.99 -22.38
C GLN A 308 -15.12 18.70 -21.72
N LEU A 309 -15.11 18.50 -20.39
CA LEU A 309 -16.31 18.22 -19.60
C LEU A 309 -17.22 19.45 -19.49
N MET A 310 -16.64 20.64 -19.38
CA MET A 310 -17.40 21.90 -19.34
C MET A 310 -18.01 22.28 -20.70
N ALA A 311 -17.52 21.67 -21.79
CA ALA A 311 -18.11 21.82 -23.13
C ALA A 311 -19.30 20.87 -23.41
N TRP A 312 -19.66 19.99 -22.46
CA TRP A 312 -20.83 19.14 -22.57
C TRP A 312 -22.15 19.93 -22.61
N SER A 313 -23.21 19.29 -23.10
CA SER A 313 -24.54 19.91 -23.23
C SER A 313 -25.34 19.82 -21.93
N THR A 314 -26.46 20.52 -21.83
CA THR A 314 -27.41 20.35 -20.71
C THR A 314 -28.45 19.25 -20.96
N LYS A 315 -28.26 18.41 -21.99
CA LYS A 315 -29.19 17.32 -22.30
C LYS A 315 -29.01 16.20 -21.29
N THR A 316 -30.12 15.74 -20.72
CA THR A 316 -30.12 14.61 -19.80
C THR A 316 -30.02 13.28 -20.54
N SER A 317 -29.40 12.30 -19.88
CA SER A 317 -29.25 10.93 -20.36
C SER A 317 -29.65 9.95 -19.24
N PRO A 318 -30.23 8.78 -19.56
CA PRO A 318 -30.42 7.71 -18.57
C PRO A 318 -29.13 7.28 -17.88
N MET A 319 -27.97 7.58 -18.48
CA MET A 319 -26.65 7.29 -17.91
C MET A 319 -26.22 8.29 -16.83
N ASP A 320 -26.93 9.40 -16.65
CA ASP A 320 -26.57 10.45 -15.68
C ASP A 320 -26.59 9.89 -14.26
N ASP A 321 -27.64 9.14 -13.91
CA ASP A 321 -27.78 8.51 -12.60
C ASP A 321 -26.70 7.45 -12.35
N TRP A 322 -26.33 6.70 -13.40
CA TRP A 322 -25.21 5.76 -13.31
C TRP A 322 -23.89 6.48 -13.06
N MET A 323 -23.64 7.60 -13.74
CA MET A 323 -22.40 8.36 -13.59
C MET A 323 -22.28 8.98 -12.19
N ASP A 324 -23.37 9.54 -11.65
CA ASP A 324 -23.40 10.03 -10.26
C ASP A 324 -23.16 8.91 -9.24
N ALA A 325 -23.81 7.76 -9.42
CA ALA A 325 -23.59 6.58 -8.58
C ALA A 325 -22.13 6.08 -8.69
N ARG A 326 -21.58 6.04 -9.90
CA ARG A 326 -20.22 5.56 -10.16
C ARG A 326 -19.19 6.50 -9.56
N PHE A 327 -19.37 7.80 -9.69
CA PHE A 327 -18.47 8.78 -9.11
C PHE A 327 -18.52 8.75 -7.57
N THR A 328 -19.71 8.61 -7.00
CA THR A 328 -19.89 8.41 -5.55
C THR A 328 -19.14 7.17 -5.06
N GLN A 329 -19.26 6.05 -5.79
CA GLN A 329 -18.48 4.84 -5.52
C GLN A 329 -16.97 5.10 -5.56
N ARG A 330 -16.48 5.86 -6.55
CA ARG A 330 -15.04 6.20 -6.67
C ARG A 330 -14.56 7.05 -5.51
N ILE A 331 -15.36 8.02 -5.05
CA ILE A 331 -15.04 8.82 -3.86
C ILE A 331 -14.91 7.92 -2.64
N HIS A 332 -15.86 7.00 -2.40
CA HIS A 332 -15.77 6.08 -1.25
C HIS A 332 -14.54 5.18 -1.33
N SER A 333 -14.28 4.57 -2.49
CA SER A 333 -13.08 3.73 -2.67
C SER A 333 -11.79 4.52 -2.50
N PHE A 334 -11.75 5.79 -2.94
CA PHE A 334 -10.60 6.66 -2.77
C PHE A 334 -10.38 7.02 -1.30
N CYS A 335 -11.44 7.42 -0.59
CA CYS A 335 -11.35 7.71 0.84
C CYS A 335 -10.87 6.48 1.63
N GLN A 336 -11.38 5.29 1.30
CA GLN A 336 -10.91 4.05 1.92
C GLN A 336 -9.42 3.80 1.63
N ALA A 337 -8.98 3.96 0.37
CA ALA A 337 -7.57 3.81 0.01
C ALA A 337 -6.68 4.81 0.77
N MET A 338 -7.14 6.04 0.98
CA MET A 338 -6.42 7.04 1.77
C MET A 338 -6.39 6.68 3.27
N ASP A 339 -7.49 6.18 3.83
CA ASP A 339 -7.56 5.71 5.23
C ASP A 339 -6.61 4.52 5.48
N GLU A 340 -6.38 3.69 4.46
CA GLU A 340 -5.50 2.50 4.51
C GLU A 340 -4.07 2.78 4.01
N TYR A 341 -3.74 4.04 3.68
CA TYR A 341 -2.48 4.47 3.08
C TYR A 341 -2.10 3.77 1.76
N ASP A 342 -3.09 3.23 1.04
CA ASP A 342 -2.92 2.67 -0.31
C ASP A 342 -2.92 3.79 -1.37
N LEU A 343 -1.83 4.54 -1.40
CA LEU A 343 -1.64 5.65 -2.33
C LEU A 343 -1.68 5.21 -3.80
N ARG A 344 -1.25 3.98 -4.09
CA ARG A 344 -1.31 3.43 -5.45
C ARG A 344 -2.74 3.26 -5.90
N ARG A 345 -3.60 2.69 -5.05
CA ARG A 345 -5.03 2.53 -5.33
C ARG A 345 -5.72 3.90 -5.46
N ALA A 346 -5.40 4.85 -4.59
CA ALA A 346 -5.90 6.22 -4.69
C ALA A 346 -5.54 6.89 -6.03
N VAL A 347 -4.31 6.71 -6.51
CA VAL A 347 -3.87 7.16 -7.83
C VAL A 347 -4.58 6.42 -8.96
N GLU A 348 -4.71 5.10 -8.88
CA GLU A 348 -5.42 4.31 -9.88
C GLU A 348 -6.86 4.82 -10.09
N ILE A 349 -7.56 5.10 -8.98
CA ILE A 349 -8.92 5.63 -9.02
C ILE A 349 -8.94 7.02 -9.68
N SER A 350 -8.12 7.94 -9.17
CA SER A 350 -8.15 9.36 -9.53
C SER A 350 -7.62 9.65 -10.94
N HIS A 351 -6.61 8.94 -11.42
CA HIS A 351 -5.92 9.26 -12.68
C HIS A 351 -6.28 8.30 -13.82
N TYR A 352 -6.82 7.12 -13.52
CA TYR A 352 -7.06 6.08 -14.55
C TYR A 352 -8.50 5.61 -14.61
N GLU A 353 -9.09 5.22 -13.48
CA GLU A 353 -10.43 4.63 -13.48
C GLU A 353 -11.54 5.63 -13.78
N ILE A 354 -11.48 6.84 -13.20
CA ILE A 354 -12.45 7.90 -13.52
C ILE A 354 -12.41 8.23 -15.02
N ILE A 355 -11.23 8.27 -15.64
CA ILE A 355 -11.12 8.48 -17.10
C ILE A 355 -11.85 7.36 -17.87
N LYS A 356 -11.70 6.10 -17.44
CA LYS A 356 -12.41 4.96 -18.05
C LYS A 356 -13.93 5.07 -17.85
N ASP A 357 -14.37 5.52 -16.68
CA ASP A 357 -15.78 5.69 -16.35
C ASP A 357 -16.41 6.83 -17.18
N VAL A 358 -15.72 7.97 -17.32
CA VAL A 358 -16.10 9.09 -18.20
C VAL A 358 -16.21 8.64 -19.66
N ASN A 359 -15.20 7.92 -20.16
CA ASN A 359 -15.23 7.42 -21.53
C ASN A 359 -16.41 6.47 -21.78
N TRP A 360 -16.77 5.64 -20.80
CA TRP A 360 -17.93 4.76 -20.90
C TRP A 360 -19.25 5.54 -20.89
N TYR A 361 -19.38 6.50 -19.97
CA TYR A 361 -20.53 7.39 -19.89
C TYR A 361 -20.79 8.09 -21.23
N VAL A 362 -19.74 8.63 -21.86
CA VAL A 362 -19.83 9.24 -23.19
C VAL A 362 -20.23 8.25 -24.28
N ARG A 363 -19.63 7.06 -24.31
CA ARG A 363 -20.01 6.01 -25.29
C ARG A 363 -21.46 5.55 -25.15
N ARG A 364 -22.00 5.57 -23.93
CA ARG A 364 -23.41 5.25 -23.65
C ARG A 364 -24.38 6.42 -23.87
N GLY A 365 -23.92 7.51 -24.49
CA GLY A 365 -24.74 8.67 -24.85
C GLY A 365 -24.91 9.69 -23.73
N GLY A 366 -24.13 9.61 -22.66
CA GLY A 366 -24.09 10.60 -21.59
C GLY A 366 -23.13 11.74 -21.91
N GLN A 367 -23.59 12.99 -21.83
CA GLN A 367 -22.76 14.21 -21.99
C GLN A 367 -23.47 15.38 -21.31
N ASN A 368 -23.80 15.21 -20.02
CA ASN A 368 -24.54 16.20 -19.23
C ASN A 368 -23.58 17.09 -18.42
N LEU A 369 -23.56 18.38 -18.75
CA LEU A 369 -22.78 19.41 -18.07
C LEU A 369 -23.08 19.50 -16.57
N GLU A 370 -24.34 19.33 -16.17
CA GLU A 370 -24.74 19.43 -14.76
C GLU A 370 -24.25 18.22 -13.96
N VAL A 371 -24.07 17.06 -14.61
CA VAL A 371 -23.35 15.93 -14.01
C VAL A 371 -21.90 16.36 -13.81
N ALA A 372 -21.18 16.75 -14.87
CA ALA A 372 -19.77 17.20 -14.80
C ALA A 372 -19.49 18.21 -13.67
N LYS A 373 -20.31 19.26 -13.55
CA LYS A 373 -20.16 20.30 -12.52
C LYS A 373 -20.25 19.77 -11.09
N ARG A 374 -21.01 18.70 -10.83
CA ARG A 374 -21.15 18.12 -9.48
C ARG A 374 -19.86 17.44 -9.02
N TRP A 375 -19.19 16.70 -9.89
CA TRP A 375 -18.04 15.87 -9.49
C TRP A 375 -16.67 16.47 -9.80
N LEU A 376 -16.56 17.42 -10.74
CA LEU A 376 -15.28 18.06 -11.06
C LEU A 376 -14.52 18.61 -9.83
N PRO A 377 -15.17 19.31 -8.87
CA PRO A 377 -14.48 19.75 -7.65
C PRO A 377 -13.96 18.57 -6.81
N HIS A 378 -14.76 17.50 -6.67
CA HIS A 378 -14.33 16.30 -5.95
C HIS A 378 -13.20 15.57 -6.67
N TRP A 379 -13.23 15.53 -8.00
CA TRP A 379 -12.16 14.96 -8.79
C TRP A 379 -10.85 15.74 -8.61
N ALA A 380 -10.90 17.07 -8.65
CA ALA A 380 -9.75 17.91 -8.38
C ALA A 380 -9.15 17.66 -6.98
N GLN A 381 -10.00 17.47 -5.95
CA GLN A 381 -9.56 17.08 -4.60
C GLN A 381 -8.87 15.70 -4.58
N MET A 382 -9.36 14.72 -5.34
CA MET A 382 -8.72 13.40 -5.43
C MET A 382 -7.37 13.45 -6.16
N VAL A 383 -7.30 14.27 -7.22
CA VAL A 383 -6.10 14.47 -8.03
C VAL A 383 -5.00 15.19 -7.22
N SER A 384 -5.37 16.12 -6.33
CA SER A 384 -4.43 16.96 -5.58
C SER A 384 -3.44 16.18 -4.71
N VAL A 385 -3.80 14.97 -4.26
CA VAL A 385 -2.93 14.11 -3.45
C VAL A 385 -1.63 13.76 -4.19
N SER A 386 -1.72 13.47 -5.49
CA SER A 386 -0.56 13.03 -6.28
C SER A 386 -0.06 14.11 -7.24
N THR A 387 -0.95 14.90 -7.83
CA THR A 387 -0.63 15.91 -8.85
C THR A 387 -1.20 17.28 -8.48
N PRO A 388 -0.67 17.90 -7.40
CA PRO A 388 -1.24 19.11 -6.82
C PRO A 388 -1.25 20.31 -7.76
N HIS A 389 -0.28 20.48 -8.65
CA HIS A 389 -0.23 21.65 -9.53
C HIS A 389 -1.34 21.60 -10.58
N LEU A 390 -1.57 20.42 -11.18
CA LEU A 390 -2.70 20.15 -12.07
C LEU A 390 -4.03 20.36 -11.34
N ALA A 391 -4.14 19.85 -10.12
CA ALA A 391 -5.36 19.99 -9.33
C ALA A 391 -5.68 21.45 -8.98
N GLU A 392 -4.67 22.27 -8.63
CA GLU A 392 -4.85 23.70 -8.39
C GLU A 392 -5.29 24.44 -9.67
N GLU A 393 -4.72 24.09 -10.83
CA GLU A 393 -5.15 24.66 -12.11
C GLU A 393 -6.61 24.29 -12.43
N TRP A 394 -7.00 23.03 -12.21
CA TRP A 394 -8.40 22.62 -12.35
C TRP A 394 -9.29 23.39 -11.38
N TRP A 395 -8.90 23.46 -10.12
CA TRP A 395 -9.66 24.11 -9.04
C TRP A 395 -9.87 25.59 -9.33
N ALA A 396 -8.84 26.31 -9.79
CA ALA A 396 -8.95 27.74 -10.11
C ALA A 396 -9.88 28.04 -11.30
N ASN A 397 -10.01 27.08 -12.24
CA ASN A 397 -10.85 27.23 -13.43
C ASN A 397 -12.33 26.86 -13.20
N LEU A 398 -12.70 26.35 -12.01
CA LEU A 398 -14.08 26.01 -11.67
C LEU A 398 -14.76 27.20 -10.98
N ALA A 399 -15.92 27.62 -11.49
CA ALA A 399 -16.66 28.74 -10.89
C ALA A 399 -17.28 28.42 -9.51
N SER A 400 -17.35 27.14 -9.13
CA SER A 400 -17.94 26.65 -7.88
C SER A 400 -16.95 26.59 -6.71
N THR A 401 -15.68 26.92 -6.94
CA THR A 401 -14.59 26.77 -5.99
C THR A 401 -13.95 28.12 -5.69
N THR A 402 -13.31 28.21 -4.52
CA THR A 402 -12.54 29.39 -4.10
C THR A 402 -11.31 28.93 -3.32
N GLY A 403 -10.30 29.81 -3.21
CA GLY A 403 -9.05 29.48 -2.53
C GLY A 403 -8.26 28.38 -3.24
N LEU A 404 -7.40 27.71 -2.47
CA LEU A 404 -6.56 26.61 -2.94
C LEU A 404 -7.23 25.26 -2.66
N VAL A 405 -7.08 24.28 -3.57
CA VAL A 405 -7.58 22.92 -3.31
C VAL A 405 -6.91 22.30 -2.08
N SER A 406 -5.64 22.64 -1.83
CA SER A 406 -4.89 22.25 -0.63
C SER A 406 -5.49 22.75 0.69
N GLY A 407 -6.25 23.85 0.66
CA GLY A 407 -7.02 24.35 1.82
C GLY A 407 -8.45 23.81 1.89
N SER A 408 -8.86 22.97 0.94
CA SER A 408 -10.22 22.43 0.87
C SER A 408 -10.35 21.13 1.67
N LEU A 409 -11.55 20.88 2.19
CA LEU A 409 -11.88 19.62 2.86
C LEU A 409 -12.75 18.76 1.95
N MET A 410 -12.27 17.56 1.64
CA MET A 410 -13.06 16.57 0.90
C MET A 410 -14.11 15.97 1.84
N LYS A 411 -15.39 16.17 1.52
CA LYS A 411 -16.49 15.58 2.28
C LYS A 411 -16.78 14.18 1.76
N ARG A 412 -16.89 13.20 2.66
CA ARG A 412 -17.44 11.89 2.31
C ARG A 412 -18.90 12.05 1.92
N LEU A 413 -19.27 11.50 0.77
CA LEU A 413 -20.65 11.49 0.30
C LEU A 413 -21.46 10.43 1.05
N ALA A 414 -22.80 10.56 1.03
CA ALA A 414 -23.69 9.56 1.60
C ALA A 414 -23.47 8.19 0.91
N PRO A 415 -23.63 7.06 1.63
CA PRO A 415 -23.57 5.73 1.03
C PRO A 415 -24.54 5.57 -0.14
N LEU A 416 -24.17 4.72 -1.10
CA LEU A 416 -25.01 4.41 -2.26
C LEU A 416 -26.34 3.78 -1.82
N THR A 417 -27.43 4.17 -2.49
CA THR A 417 -28.73 3.52 -2.29
C THR A 417 -28.78 2.17 -2.99
N SER A 418 -29.72 1.31 -2.59
CA SER A 418 -29.94 0.02 -3.25
C SER A 418 -30.24 0.18 -4.75
N GLU A 419 -30.95 1.24 -5.15
CA GLU A 419 -31.23 1.55 -6.55
C GLU A 419 -29.95 1.93 -7.33
N GLN A 420 -29.06 2.72 -6.71
CA GLN A 420 -27.76 3.06 -7.30
C GLN A 420 -26.87 1.82 -7.46
N HIS A 421 -26.86 0.91 -6.48
CA HIS A 421 -26.17 -0.37 -6.61
C HIS A 421 -26.71 -1.21 -7.77
N VAL A 422 -28.03 -1.25 -7.95
CA VAL A 422 -28.67 -1.94 -9.08
C VAL A 422 -28.28 -1.29 -10.41
N SER A 423 -28.25 0.04 -10.49
CA SER A 423 -27.81 0.78 -11.69
C SER A 423 -26.35 0.47 -12.05
N LEU A 424 -25.44 0.50 -11.07
CA LEU A 424 -24.04 0.12 -11.27
C LEU A 424 -23.89 -1.32 -11.78
N SER A 425 -24.67 -2.24 -11.19
CA SER A 425 -24.66 -3.65 -11.53
C SER A 425 -25.23 -3.92 -12.93
N ALA A 426 -26.28 -3.19 -13.34
CA ALA A 426 -26.86 -3.26 -14.67
C ALA A 426 -25.82 -2.93 -15.75
N GLU A 427 -25.07 -1.86 -15.53
CA GLU A 427 -24.04 -1.41 -16.46
C GLU A 427 -22.82 -2.33 -16.50
N GLN A 428 -22.41 -2.88 -15.35
CA GLN A 428 -21.37 -3.91 -15.33
C GLN A 428 -21.82 -5.16 -16.08
N TYR A 429 -23.07 -5.59 -15.90
CA TYR A 429 -23.63 -6.73 -16.62
C TYR A 429 -23.61 -6.52 -18.14
N ILE A 430 -23.97 -5.34 -18.65
CA ILE A 430 -23.89 -5.03 -20.09
C ILE A 430 -22.45 -5.17 -20.59
N ARG A 431 -21.46 -4.66 -19.84
CA ARG A 431 -20.03 -4.75 -20.21
C ARG A 431 -19.57 -6.20 -20.28
N ASP A 432 -19.91 -7.01 -19.28
CA ASP A 432 -19.53 -8.42 -19.23
C ASP A 432 -20.18 -9.21 -20.37
N VAL A 433 -21.44 -8.93 -20.67
CA VAL A 433 -22.18 -9.52 -21.80
C VAL A 433 -21.53 -9.15 -23.14
N LEU A 434 -21.13 -7.88 -23.34
CA LEU A 434 -20.42 -7.47 -24.55
C LEU A 434 -19.08 -8.18 -24.73
N GLU A 435 -18.31 -8.35 -23.65
CA GLU A 435 -17.05 -9.08 -23.70
C GLU A 435 -17.27 -10.55 -24.06
N GLN A 436 -18.25 -11.20 -23.42
CA GLN A 436 -18.62 -12.59 -23.72
C GLN A 436 -19.13 -12.73 -25.17
N ALA A 437 -20.00 -11.83 -25.62
CA ALA A 437 -20.54 -11.83 -26.96
C ALA A 437 -19.42 -11.73 -28.02
N ARG A 438 -18.45 -10.82 -27.83
CA ARG A 438 -17.28 -10.67 -28.72
C ARG A 438 -16.46 -11.95 -28.82
N LYS A 439 -16.23 -12.64 -27.70
CA LYS A 439 -15.50 -13.93 -27.67
C LYS A 439 -16.26 -15.02 -28.43
N VAL A 440 -17.58 -15.10 -28.28
CA VAL A 440 -18.43 -16.10 -28.95
C VAL A 440 -18.55 -15.84 -30.45
N ARG A 441 -18.57 -14.57 -30.87
CA ARG A 441 -18.72 -14.16 -32.28
C ARG A 441 -17.72 -14.85 -33.20
N VAL A 442 -16.44 -14.87 -32.82
CA VAL A 442 -15.35 -15.46 -33.62
C VAL A 442 -15.63 -16.93 -33.93
N VAL A 443 -16.20 -17.67 -32.99
CA VAL A 443 -16.54 -19.08 -33.19
C VAL A 443 -17.83 -19.20 -34.01
N ALA A 444 -18.82 -18.35 -33.77
CA ALA A 444 -20.09 -18.40 -34.48
C ALA A 444 -19.94 -18.09 -35.98
N GLU A 445 -19.20 -17.05 -36.36
CA GLU A 445 -18.98 -16.67 -37.76
C GLU A 445 -18.25 -17.76 -38.56
N ARG A 446 -17.37 -18.53 -37.92
CA ARG A 446 -16.75 -19.71 -38.54
C ARG A 446 -17.75 -20.80 -38.89
N HIS A 447 -18.80 -20.96 -38.09
CA HIS A 447 -19.86 -21.93 -38.37
C HIS A 447 -20.88 -21.40 -39.39
N LEU A 448 -21.14 -20.09 -39.37
CA LEU A 448 -22.02 -19.43 -40.35
C LEU A 448 -21.37 -19.35 -41.74
N GLY A 449 -20.03 -19.28 -41.82
CA GLY A 449 -19.30 -19.10 -43.07
C GLY A 449 -19.39 -17.67 -43.63
N ALA A 450 -19.97 -16.75 -42.87
CA ALA A 450 -20.13 -15.33 -43.18
C ALA A 450 -20.09 -14.48 -41.89
N PRO A 451 -19.84 -13.16 -41.99
CA PRO A 451 -19.97 -12.25 -40.85
C PRO A 451 -21.40 -12.26 -40.32
N ALA A 452 -21.55 -12.28 -38.99
CA ALA A 452 -22.85 -12.23 -38.36
C ALA A 452 -23.46 -10.83 -38.52
N THR A 453 -24.74 -10.77 -38.88
CA THR A 453 -25.50 -9.52 -39.00
C THR A 453 -26.47 -9.34 -37.84
N GLU A 454 -26.88 -10.42 -37.18
CA GLU A 454 -27.82 -10.35 -36.06
C GLU A 454 -27.34 -11.18 -34.86
N ALA A 455 -27.81 -10.81 -33.66
CA ALA A 455 -27.63 -11.62 -32.46
C ALA A 455 -28.89 -11.68 -31.60
N THR A 456 -29.20 -12.87 -31.09
CA THR A 456 -30.24 -13.09 -30.08
C THR A 456 -29.60 -13.45 -28.74
N PHE A 457 -29.83 -12.62 -27.74
CA PHE A 457 -29.44 -12.88 -26.35
C PHE A 457 -30.57 -13.58 -25.62
N VAL A 458 -30.29 -14.79 -25.12
CA VAL A 458 -31.23 -15.63 -24.38
C VAL A 458 -30.89 -15.51 -22.91
N VAL A 459 -31.69 -14.75 -22.18
CA VAL A 459 -31.58 -14.60 -20.72
C VAL A 459 -32.07 -15.88 -20.04
N SER A 460 -31.46 -16.20 -18.90
CA SER A 460 -31.80 -17.44 -18.20
C SER A 460 -33.28 -17.44 -17.73
N PRO A 461 -33.99 -18.59 -17.82
CA PRO A 461 -35.34 -18.72 -17.28
C PRO A 461 -35.43 -18.27 -15.81
N ALA A 462 -36.54 -17.63 -15.43
CA ALA A 462 -36.72 -17.05 -14.10
C ALA A 462 -36.44 -18.04 -12.95
N TRP A 463 -36.85 -19.30 -13.11
CA TRP A 463 -36.65 -20.35 -12.10
C TRP A 463 -35.17 -20.61 -11.79
N LYS A 464 -34.23 -20.38 -12.73
CA LYS A 464 -32.80 -20.53 -12.49
C LYS A 464 -32.27 -19.44 -11.56
N ARG A 465 -32.74 -18.20 -11.74
CA ARG A 465 -32.39 -17.09 -10.85
C ARG A 465 -33.00 -17.27 -9.47
N THR A 466 -34.27 -17.69 -9.38
CA THR A 466 -34.91 -18.03 -8.10
C THR A 466 -34.17 -19.16 -7.38
N MET A 467 -33.69 -20.17 -8.11
CA MET A 467 -32.86 -21.25 -7.56
C MET A 467 -31.55 -20.72 -6.98
N ALA A 468 -30.87 -19.85 -7.74
CA ALA A 468 -29.63 -19.23 -7.29
C ALA A 468 -29.85 -18.36 -6.05
N GLN A 469 -30.88 -17.52 -6.03
CA GLN A 469 -31.23 -16.68 -4.87
C GLN A 469 -31.52 -17.51 -3.61
N ALA A 470 -32.32 -18.57 -3.73
CA ALA A 470 -32.60 -19.46 -2.60
C ALA A 470 -31.33 -20.17 -2.10
N ALA A 471 -30.44 -20.59 -3.01
CA ALA A 471 -29.16 -21.18 -2.64
C ALA A 471 -28.23 -20.17 -1.93
N LEU A 472 -28.14 -18.94 -2.45
CA LEU A 472 -27.31 -17.89 -1.87
C LEU A 472 -27.82 -17.46 -0.49
N SER A 473 -29.14 -17.37 -0.28
CA SER A 473 -29.74 -17.14 1.04
C SER A 473 -29.33 -18.23 2.03
N PHE A 474 -29.48 -19.50 1.64
CA PHE A 474 -29.07 -20.63 2.49
C PHE A 474 -27.58 -20.60 2.84
N ILE A 475 -26.72 -20.18 1.91
CA ILE A 475 -25.29 -20.04 2.15
C ILE A 475 -25.00 -18.88 3.11
N GLY A 476 -25.70 -17.75 2.94
CA GLY A 476 -25.62 -16.60 3.84
C GLY A 476 -25.98 -16.96 5.29
N ASP A 477 -26.92 -17.88 5.47
CA ASP A 477 -27.32 -18.41 6.79
C ASP A 477 -26.34 -19.45 7.37
N GLY A 478 -25.15 -19.62 6.77
CA GLY A 478 -24.12 -20.57 7.20
C GLY A 478 -24.28 -21.98 6.60
N GLY A 479 -25.19 -22.17 5.66
CA GLY A 479 -25.42 -23.42 4.97
C GLY A 479 -24.31 -23.79 3.98
N HIS A 480 -23.85 -25.04 4.01
CA HIS A 480 -22.89 -25.51 3.00
C HIS A 480 -23.62 -25.80 1.66
N PRO A 481 -23.20 -25.26 0.49
CA PRO A 481 -23.92 -25.36 -0.78
C PRO A 481 -24.38 -26.79 -1.16
N LYS A 482 -23.52 -27.80 -0.94
CA LYS A 482 -23.86 -29.23 -1.20
C LYS A 482 -25.07 -29.75 -0.40
N LYS A 483 -25.42 -29.11 0.73
CA LYS A 483 -26.55 -29.47 1.60
C LYS A 483 -27.86 -28.75 1.23
N PHE A 484 -27.88 -27.97 0.14
CA PHE A 484 -29.07 -27.24 -0.29
C PHE A 484 -30.16 -28.13 -0.92
N ILE A 485 -29.82 -29.36 -1.36
CA ILE A 485 -30.74 -30.25 -2.10
C ILE A 485 -32.08 -30.49 -1.37
N PRO A 486 -32.14 -30.81 -0.06
CA PRO A 486 -33.40 -31.01 0.65
C PRO A 486 -34.29 -29.75 0.62
N LEU A 487 -33.72 -28.57 0.83
CA LEU A 487 -34.44 -27.30 0.77
C LEU A 487 -34.94 -26.99 -0.65
N LEU A 488 -34.12 -27.28 -1.67
CA LEU A 488 -34.53 -27.13 -3.06
C LEU A 488 -35.75 -28.01 -3.39
N GLN A 489 -35.86 -29.20 -2.80
CA GLN A 489 -37.02 -30.09 -3.00
C GLN A 489 -38.31 -29.58 -2.36
N GLU A 490 -38.22 -28.64 -1.42
CA GLU A 490 -39.36 -28.04 -0.73
C GLU A 490 -39.86 -26.78 -1.43
N LEU A 491 -39.04 -26.14 -2.29
CA LEU A 491 -39.44 -24.94 -3.00
C LEU A 491 -40.64 -25.19 -3.94
N PRO A 492 -41.62 -24.27 -4.01
CA PRO A 492 -42.81 -24.42 -4.86
C PRO A 492 -42.48 -24.67 -6.34
N MET A 493 -41.45 -24.00 -6.85
CA MET A 493 -40.97 -24.15 -8.23
C MET A 493 -40.39 -25.54 -8.54
N ALA A 494 -39.94 -26.28 -7.53
CA ALA A 494 -39.35 -27.62 -7.67
C ALA A 494 -40.36 -28.76 -7.45
N GLN A 495 -41.66 -28.44 -7.41
CA GLN A 495 -42.75 -29.41 -7.36
C GLN A 495 -43.28 -29.74 -8.77
N GLY A 496 -43.95 -30.87 -8.90
CA GLY A 496 -44.58 -31.30 -10.17
C GLY A 496 -43.59 -31.84 -11.21
N GLU A 497 -43.91 -31.69 -12.49
CA GLU A 497 -43.22 -32.35 -13.61
C GLU A 497 -41.77 -31.89 -13.80
N ARG A 498 -41.40 -30.67 -13.36
CA ARG A 498 -40.05 -30.10 -13.51
C ARG A 498 -39.07 -30.49 -12.40
N LYS A 499 -39.51 -31.24 -11.38
CA LYS A 499 -38.68 -31.64 -10.23
C LYS A 499 -37.38 -32.33 -10.64
N GLY A 500 -37.45 -33.32 -11.54
CA GLY A 500 -36.29 -34.07 -12.00
C GLY A 500 -35.28 -33.21 -12.76
N GLU A 501 -35.78 -32.32 -13.61
CA GLU A 501 -34.98 -31.35 -14.37
C GLU A 501 -34.20 -30.43 -13.43
N MET A 502 -34.88 -29.84 -12.45
CA MET A 502 -34.26 -28.89 -11.52
C MET A 502 -33.21 -29.53 -10.61
N MET A 503 -33.46 -30.76 -10.12
CA MET A 503 -32.45 -31.50 -9.34
C MET A 503 -31.22 -31.83 -10.18
N GLY A 504 -31.43 -32.29 -11.42
CA GLY A 504 -30.34 -32.58 -12.34
C GLY A 504 -29.54 -31.34 -12.71
N PHE A 505 -30.23 -30.23 -12.94
CA PHE A 505 -29.61 -28.93 -13.25
C PHE A 505 -28.84 -28.38 -12.06
N TRP A 506 -29.38 -28.50 -10.84
CA TRP A 506 -28.67 -28.10 -9.62
C TRP A 506 -27.32 -28.81 -9.52
N GLY A 507 -27.31 -30.14 -9.56
CA GLY A 507 -26.07 -30.91 -9.41
C GLY A 507 -25.07 -30.69 -10.53
N LYS A 508 -25.53 -30.61 -11.78
CA LYS A 508 -24.64 -30.58 -12.96
C LYS A 508 -24.16 -29.19 -13.35
N LYS A 509 -24.96 -28.14 -13.12
CA LYS A 509 -24.69 -26.78 -13.63
C LYS A 509 -24.70 -25.71 -12.53
N MET A 510 -25.76 -25.64 -11.72
CA MET A 510 -25.90 -24.53 -10.75
C MET A 510 -24.92 -24.64 -9.58
N LEU A 511 -24.76 -25.81 -8.97
CA LEU A 511 -23.87 -26.00 -7.82
C LEU A 511 -22.41 -25.64 -8.16
N PRO A 512 -21.81 -26.10 -9.28
CA PRO A 512 -20.50 -25.61 -9.71
C PRO A 512 -20.46 -24.11 -9.95
N GLN A 513 -21.54 -23.53 -10.48
CA GLN A 513 -21.61 -22.10 -10.78
C GLN A 513 -21.64 -21.23 -9.50
N VAL A 514 -22.34 -21.69 -8.45
CA VAL A 514 -22.37 -21.00 -7.14
C VAL A 514 -20.96 -20.82 -6.56
N PHE A 515 -20.05 -21.77 -6.78
CA PHE A 515 -18.64 -21.65 -6.37
C PHE A 515 -17.80 -20.76 -7.30
N LYS A 516 -18.27 -20.50 -8.52
CA LYS A 516 -17.55 -19.66 -9.50
C LYS A 516 -17.90 -18.18 -9.38
N TRP A 517 -19.09 -17.86 -8.91
CA TRP A 517 -19.47 -16.46 -8.68
C TRP A 517 -18.61 -15.86 -7.57
N ASP A 518 -18.04 -14.69 -7.85
CA ASP A 518 -17.44 -13.83 -6.84
C ASP A 518 -18.54 -13.14 -6.02
N ASP A 519 -18.14 -12.44 -4.97
CA ASP A 519 -19.10 -11.83 -4.04
C ASP A 519 -19.94 -10.74 -4.71
N ALA A 520 -19.35 -9.97 -5.63
CA ALA A 520 -20.08 -9.00 -6.45
C ALA A 520 -21.17 -9.67 -7.30
N SER A 521 -20.87 -10.75 -8.02
CA SER A 521 -21.87 -11.48 -8.81
C SER A 521 -23.01 -12.03 -7.93
N LYS A 522 -22.68 -12.53 -6.74
CA LYS A 522 -23.69 -13.05 -5.79
C LYS A 522 -24.63 -11.94 -5.32
N GLU A 523 -24.10 -10.77 -4.98
CA GLU A 523 -24.90 -9.61 -4.61
C GLU A 523 -25.84 -9.18 -5.74
N VAL A 524 -25.34 -9.15 -6.98
CA VAL A 524 -26.18 -8.81 -8.15
C VAL A 524 -27.30 -9.84 -8.36
N ILE A 525 -27.03 -11.14 -8.17
CA ILE A 525 -28.05 -12.19 -8.28
C ILE A 525 -29.11 -12.06 -7.18
N ALA A 526 -28.69 -11.72 -5.95
CA ALA A 526 -29.57 -11.48 -4.83
C ALA A 526 -30.39 -10.18 -4.98
N SER A 527 -29.93 -9.24 -5.79
CA SER A 527 -30.61 -7.96 -6.05
C SER A 527 -31.86 -8.10 -6.94
N SER A 528 -32.61 -6.99 -7.03
CA SER A 528 -33.78 -6.82 -7.91
C SER A 528 -33.44 -6.57 -9.38
N LEU A 529 -32.20 -6.79 -9.83
CA LEU A 529 -31.80 -6.59 -11.23
C LEU A 529 -32.59 -7.49 -12.18
N ASP A 530 -33.26 -6.88 -13.16
CA ASP A 530 -33.91 -7.58 -14.28
C ASP A 530 -32.99 -7.62 -15.50
N GLU A 531 -32.32 -8.76 -15.69
CA GLU A 531 -31.38 -8.98 -16.80
C GLU A 531 -32.01 -8.78 -18.19
N ALA A 532 -33.25 -9.23 -18.38
CA ALA A 532 -33.93 -9.12 -19.67
C ALA A 532 -34.26 -7.68 -19.98
N ASN A 533 -34.77 -6.93 -19.00
CA ASN A 533 -35.05 -5.52 -19.16
C ASN A 533 -33.77 -4.70 -19.41
N VAL A 534 -32.68 -5.00 -18.69
CA VAL A 534 -31.37 -4.32 -18.87
C VAL A 534 -30.85 -4.48 -20.30
N LEU A 535 -30.80 -5.71 -20.80
CA LEU A 535 -30.30 -5.96 -22.17
C LEU A 535 -31.25 -5.39 -23.23
N SER A 536 -32.56 -5.47 -22.99
CA SER A 536 -33.56 -4.92 -23.91
C SER A 536 -33.47 -3.41 -24.00
N ALA A 537 -33.27 -2.72 -22.87
CA ALA A 537 -33.07 -1.27 -22.83
C ALA A 537 -31.76 -0.85 -23.53
N ALA A 538 -30.73 -1.70 -23.50
CA ALA A 538 -29.43 -1.44 -24.12
C ALA A 538 -29.26 -2.04 -25.53
N HIS A 539 -30.28 -2.67 -26.11
CA HIS A 539 -30.12 -3.48 -27.34
C HIS A 539 -29.52 -2.70 -28.52
N THR A 540 -29.91 -1.43 -28.70
CA THR A 540 -29.39 -0.57 -29.77
C THR A 540 -27.90 -0.32 -29.58
N PHE A 541 -27.48 0.05 -28.36
CA PHE A 541 -26.08 0.24 -28.03
C PHE A 541 -25.28 -1.06 -28.19
N ILE A 542 -25.83 -2.20 -27.77
CA ILE A 542 -25.19 -3.51 -27.92
C ILE A 542 -25.01 -3.84 -29.41
N ALA A 543 -26.01 -3.56 -30.25
CA ALA A 543 -25.92 -3.77 -31.69
C ALA A 543 -24.80 -2.92 -32.31
N GLU A 544 -24.70 -1.64 -31.94
CA GLU A 544 -23.63 -0.74 -32.40
C GLU A 544 -22.23 -1.23 -31.96
N GLU A 545 -22.06 -1.56 -30.68
CA GLU A 545 -20.79 -2.03 -30.11
C GLU A 545 -20.33 -3.38 -30.65
N LEU A 546 -21.27 -4.19 -31.15
CA LEU A 546 -21.01 -5.45 -31.82
C LEU A 546 -21.06 -5.32 -33.35
N GLN A 547 -21.29 -4.13 -33.92
CA GLN A 547 -21.42 -3.94 -35.37
C GLN A 547 -22.41 -4.93 -36.01
N LEU A 548 -23.61 -5.00 -35.44
CA LEU A 548 -24.73 -5.83 -35.89
C LEU A 548 -25.88 -4.94 -36.35
N ASP A 549 -26.65 -5.42 -37.33
CA ASP A 549 -27.85 -4.75 -37.81
C ASP A 549 -28.99 -4.83 -36.80
N ARG A 550 -29.06 -5.94 -36.05
CA ARG A 550 -30.12 -6.19 -35.07
C ARG A 550 -29.66 -7.02 -33.89
N VAL A 551 -30.09 -6.59 -32.70
CA VAL A 551 -29.98 -7.37 -31.47
C VAL A 551 -31.38 -7.61 -30.91
N SER A 552 -31.70 -8.87 -30.62
CA SER A 552 -32.93 -9.25 -29.92
C SER A 552 -32.61 -9.87 -28.57
N VAL A 553 -33.51 -9.71 -27.60
CA VAL A 553 -33.39 -10.25 -26.25
C VAL A 553 -34.64 -11.07 -25.96
N VAL A 554 -34.47 -12.32 -25.55
CA VAL A 554 -35.57 -13.21 -25.22
C VAL A 554 -35.32 -13.88 -23.87
N VAL A 555 -36.38 -14.13 -23.12
CA VAL A 555 -36.29 -14.93 -21.89
C VAL A 555 -36.34 -16.39 -22.29
N GLY A 556 -35.37 -17.19 -21.85
CA GLY A 556 -35.34 -18.62 -22.16
C GLY A 556 -36.62 -19.32 -21.70
N GLU A 557 -37.10 -20.27 -22.51
CA GLU A 557 -38.38 -20.98 -22.30
C GLU A 557 -39.65 -20.12 -22.43
N SER A 558 -39.54 -18.84 -22.80
CA SER A 558 -40.71 -18.05 -23.22
C SER A 558 -41.20 -18.50 -24.61
N GLU A 559 -42.43 -18.12 -24.97
CA GLU A 559 -42.98 -18.38 -26.31
C GLU A 559 -42.15 -17.73 -27.43
N GLU A 560 -41.36 -16.71 -27.11
CA GLU A 560 -40.49 -15.99 -28.04
C GLU A 560 -39.11 -16.67 -28.23
N ASP A 561 -38.74 -17.63 -27.37
CA ASP A 561 -37.47 -18.35 -27.47
C ASP A 561 -37.54 -19.49 -28.51
N THR A 562 -37.22 -19.16 -29.76
CA THR A 562 -37.08 -20.14 -30.85
C THR A 562 -35.64 -20.65 -31.01
N THR A 563 -34.73 -20.32 -30.09
CA THR A 563 -33.29 -20.53 -30.29
C THR A 563 -32.80 -21.92 -29.87
N GLY A 564 -33.55 -22.58 -28.98
CA GLY A 564 -33.13 -23.83 -28.34
C GLY A 564 -31.93 -23.70 -27.40
N ARG A 565 -31.52 -22.48 -27.03
CA ARG A 565 -30.32 -22.20 -26.22
C ARG A 565 -30.60 -21.83 -24.77
N SER A 566 -31.86 -21.79 -24.33
CA SER A 566 -32.26 -21.55 -22.92
C SER A 566 -31.56 -22.44 -21.90
N THR A 567 -31.25 -23.70 -22.27
CA THR A 567 -30.55 -24.65 -21.39
C THR A 567 -29.10 -24.24 -21.09
N SER A 568 -28.50 -23.40 -21.93
CA SER A 568 -27.12 -22.91 -21.80
C SER A 568 -27.03 -21.58 -21.06
N ALA A 569 -28.11 -20.80 -21.01
CA ALA A 569 -28.18 -19.53 -20.29
C ALA A 569 -28.16 -19.75 -18.76
N MET A 570 -27.40 -18.92 -18.05
CA MET A 570 -27.28 -18.87 -16.58
C MET A 570 -27.53 -17.44 -16.09
N PRO A 571 -27.90 -17.23 -14.82
CA PRO A 571 -27.95 -15.88 -14.24
C PRO A 571 -26.62 -15.16 -14.46
N LEU A 572 -26.69 -13.91 -14.95
CA LEU A 572 -25.56 -13.07 -15.34
C LEU A 572 -24.71 -13.61 -16.52
N SER A 573 -25.14 -14.66 -17.21
CA SER A 573 -24.46 -15.20 -18.39
C SER A 573 -25.50 -15.68 -19.42
N PRO A 574 -26.06 -14.75 -20.20
CA PRO A 574 -27.02 -15.08 -21.25
C PRO A 574 -26.34 -15.89 -22.35
N ALA A 575 -27.09 -16.78 -23.00
CA ALA A 575 -26.60 -17.44 -24.20
C ALA A 575 -26.73 -16.49 -25.39
N VAL A 576 -25.74 -16.47 -26.30
CA VAL A 576 -25.76 -15.62 -27.50
C VAL A 576 -25.83 -16.50 -28.73
N VAL A 577 -26.79 -16.20 -29.62
CA VAL A 577 -26.95 -16.87 -30.92
C VAL A 577 -26.77 -15.84 -32.02
N TYR A 578 -25.74 -16.02 -32.84
CA TYR A 578 -25.50 -15.18 -34.01
C TYR A 578 -26.17 -15.79 -35.24
N ALA A 579 -26.67 -14.93 -36.12
CA ALA A 579 -27.25 -15.29 -37.41
C ALA A 579 -26.62 -14.49 -38.54
#